data_AF-A0A4Y2SER1-F1
#
_entry.id   AF-A0A4Y2SER1-F1
#
_cell.length_a   1.000
_cell.length_b   1.000
_cell.length_c   1.000
_cell.angle_alpha   90.00
_cell.angle_beta   90.00
_cell.angle_gamma   90.00
#
_symmetry.space_group_name_H-M   'P 1'
#
loop_
_entity.id
_entity.type
_entity.pdbx_description
1 polymer ?
#
loop_
_entity_poly.entity_id
_entity_poly.type
_entity_poly.pdbx_seq_one_letter_code
_entity_poly.pdbx_strand_id
1 'polypeptide(L)'
;MIGDKRDRIRELGFRRIIKAINLASKRKSIRSFQPPRISFLATDYIEMIRWNTTTLSPPHLLRRFTNQEICSKVQSGGTAAVWNFDKFHVTPKQ
;
A
#
# COMPACT_ATOMS: atom_id res chain seq x y z
N MET A 1 -3.28 -5.79 -4.28
CA MET A 1 -3.63 -6.06 -2.86
C MET A 1 -4.89 -5.33 -2.42
N ILE A 2 -4.93 -3.99 -2.41
CA ILE A 2 -6.13 -3.24 -1.93
C ILE A 2 -7.39 -3.37 -2.80
N GLY A 3 -7.24 -3.68 -4.10
CA GLY A 3 -8.34 -4.04 -5.00
C GLY A 3 -8.49 -5.54 -5.24
N ASP A 4 -7.83 -6.40 -4.45
CA ASP A 4 -7.97 -7.85 -4.59
C ASP A 4 -9.39 -8.29 -4.16
N LYS A 5 -9.94 -9.33 -4.79
CA LYS A 5 -11.27 -9.85 -4.45
C LYS A 5 -11.32 -10.50 -3.07
N ARG A 6 -10.17 -10.98 -2.55
CA ARG A 6 -10.07 -11.66 -1.26
C ARG A 6 -9.88 -10.67 -0.12
N ASP A 7 -10.80 -10.71 0.85
CA ASP A 7 -10.85 -9.78 1.98
C ASP A 7 -9.54 -9.77 2.78
N ARG A 8 -9.00 -10.95 3.10
CA ARG A 8 -7.73 -11.10 3.84
C ARG A 8 -6.55 -10.40 3.15
N ILE A 9 -6.51 -10.39 1.82
CA ILE A 9 -5.44 -9.74 1.06
C ILE A 9 -5.64 -8.23 1.02
N ARG A 10 -6.89 -7.75 0.90
CA ARG A 10 -7.20 -6.32 1.00
C ARG A 10 -6.83 -5.78 2.37
N GLU A 11 -7.27 -6.46 3.42
CA GLU A 11 -6.97 -6.12 4.80
C GLU A 11 -5.46 -6.02 5.04
N LEU A 12 -4.70 -7.03 4.60
CA LEU A 12 -3.23 -7.00 4.65
C LEU A 12 -2.66 -5.78 3.91
N GLY A 13 -3.20 -5.46 2.73
CA GLY A 13 -2.84 -4.27 1.97
C GLY A 13 -3.04 -2.98 2.77
N PHE A 14 -4.21 -2.79 3.37
CA PHE A 14 -4.52 -1.60 4.15
C PHE A 14 -3.68 -1.48 5.43
N ARG A 15 -3.45 -2.58 6.16
CA ARG A 15 -2.55 -2.59 7.32
C ARG A 15 -1.13 -2.16 6.96
N ARG A 16 -0.60 -2.65 5.84
CA ARG A 16 0.74 -2.27 5.34
C ARG A 16 0.81 -0.78 5.02
N ILE A 17 -0.25 -0.23 4.43
CA ILE A 17 -0.37 1.19 4.11
C ILE A 17 -0.31 2.06 5.37
N ILE A 18 -1.13 1.77 6.38
CA ILE A 18 -1.16 2.55 7.62
C ILE A 18 0.20 2.54 8.30
N LYS A 19 0.84 1.35 8.38
CA LYS A 19 2.18 1.21 8.93
C LYS A 19 3.19 2.11 8.20
N ALA A 20 3.12 2.15 6.88
CA ALA A 20 4.00 2.97 6.07
C ALA A 20 3.72 4.48 6.23
N ILE A 21 2.44 4.90 6.36
CA ILE A 21 2.04 6.29 6.63
C ILE A 21 2.60 6.75 7.98
N ASN A 22 2.41 5.97 9.03
CA ASN A 22 2.91 6.28 10.38
C ASN A 22 4.44 6.31 10.45
N LEU A 23 5.11 5.53 9.61
CA LEU A 23 6.57 5.57 9.49
C LEU A 23 7.04 6.83 8.75
N ALA A 24 6.33 7.22 7.69
CA ALA A 24 6.68 8.38 6.87
C ALA A 24 6.34 9.73 7.54
N SER A 25 5.30 9.82 8.38
CA SER A 25 4.93 11.08 9.06
C SER A 25 6.03 11.62 9.97
N LYS A 26 6.97 10.78 10.39
CA LYS A 26 8.15 11.15 11.19
C LYS A 26 9.24 11.87 10.37
N ARG A 27 9.15 11.90 9.03
CA ARG A 27 10.17 12.52 8.16
C ARG A 27 9.52 13.40 7.07
N LYS A 28 9.73 14.72 7.12
CA LYS A 28 9.46 15.65 6.00
C LYS A 28 10.55 15.51 4.93
N SER A 29 10.54 14.41 4.18
CA SER A 29 11.55 14.15 3.14
C SER A 29 10.88 13.69 1.85
N ILE A 30 11.42 14.13 0.71
CA ILE A 30 11.05 13.60 -0.60
C ILE A 30 11.30 12.10 -0.55
N ARG A 31 10.26 11.34 -0.89
CA ARG A 31 10.33 9.90 -0.81
C ARG A 31 11.26 9.35 -1.89
N SER A 32 12.31 8.64 -1.47
CA SER A 32 13.06 7.76 -2.35
C SER A 32 12.40 6.37 -2.35
N PHE A 33 12.00 5.88 -3.53
CA PHE A 33 11.60 4.49 -3.70
C PHE A 33 12.86 3.66 -3.94
N GLN A 34 13.20 2.80 -2.98
CA GLN A 34 14.29 1.85 -3.12
C GLN A 34 13.68 0.49 -3.50
N PRO A 35 13.88 0.01 -4.74
CA PRO A 35 13.38 -1.31 -5.12
C PRO A 35 14.02 -2.38 -4.23
N PRO A 36 13.24 -3.35 -3.71
CA PRO A 36 13.80 -4.42 -2.91
C PRO A 36 14.75 -5.29 -3.74
N ARG A 37 15.76 -5.85 -3.08
CA ARG A 37 16.68 -6.81 -3.70
C ARG A 37 15.91 -8.10 -4.01
N ILE A 38 15.78 -8.42 -5.29
CA ILE A 38 15.08 -9.61 -5.78
C ILE A 38 16.06 -10.78 -5.85
N SER A 39 15.69 -11.92 -5.26
CA SER A 39 16.48 -13.15 -5.33
C SER A 39 15.98 -14.01 -6.48
N PHE A 40 16.65 -13.95 -7.64
CA PHE A 40 16.27 -14.73 -8.82
C PHE A 40 16.47 -16.25 -8.65
N LEU A 41 17.29 -16.66 -7.69
CA LEU A 41 17.54 -18.06 -7.36
C LEU A 41 16.53 -18.63 -6.34
N ALA A 42 15.55 -17.82 -5.91
CA ALA A 42 14.57 -18.26 -4.92
C ALA A 42 13.65 -19.33 -5.51
N THR A 43 13.46 -20.42 -4.76
CA THR A 43 12.56 -21.51 -5.13
C THR A 43 11.11 -21.21 -4.76
N ASP A 44 10.89 -20.37 -3.73
CA ASP A 44 9.59 -19.91 -3.26
C ASP A 44 9.44 -18.39 -3.43
N TYR A 45 8.24 -17.94 -3.81
CA TYR A 45 7.87 -16.53 -3.93
C TYR A 45 8.06 -15.73 -2.62
N ILE A 46 7.97 -16.39 -1.46
CA ILE A 46 8.20 -15.75 -0.15
C ILE A 46 9.67 -15.35 0.02
N GLU A 47 10.59 -16.15 -0.52
CA GLU A 47 12.04 -15.92 -0.44
C GLU A 47 12.53 -14.96 -1.52
N MET A 48 11.80 -14.88 -2.63
CA MET A 48 12.12 -14.02 -3.77
C MET A 48 12.23 -12.54 -3.36
N ILE A 49 11.37 -12.10 -2.44
CA ILE A 49 11.42 -10.75 -1.85
C ILE A 49 11.29 -10.85 -0.34
N ARG A 50 12.35 -10.51 0.39
CA ARG A 50 12.34 -10.40 1.86
C ARG A 50 11.56 -9.17 2.31
N TRP A 51 10.24 -9.33 2.42
CA TRP A 51 9.32 -8.25 2.79
C TRP A 51 9.52 -7.71 4.21
N ASN A 52 10.14 -8.49 5.11
CA ASN A 52 10.42 -8.09 6.49
C ASN A 52 11.51 -7.01 6.60
N THR A 53 12.51 -7.05 5.72
CA THR A 53 13.65 -6.11 5.71
C THR A 53 13.49 -4.97 4.71
N THR A 54 12.50 -5.06 3.81
CA THR A 54 12.27 -4.06 2.78
C THR A 54 11.69 -2.78 3.37
N THR A 55 12.31 -1.63 3.09
CA THR A 55 11.76 -0.32 3.46
C THR A 55 10.48 -0.05 2.68
N LEU A 56 9.34 -0.02 3.38
CA LEU A 56 8.05 0.24 2.77
C LEU A 56 7.76 1.74 2.74
N SER A 57 7.25 2.21 1.61
CA SER A 57 6.79 3.59 1.45
C SER A 57 5.30 3.61 1.07
N PRO A 58 4.46 4.48 1.65
CA PRO A 58 3.00 4.43 1.43
C PRO A 58 2.54 4.85 0.01
N PRO A 59 1.92 4.00 -0.82
CA PRO A 59 1.75 4.26 -2.26
C PRO A 59 1.21 5.66 -2.64
N HIS A 60 1.75 6.28 -3.70
CA HIS A 60 1.36 7.62 -4.19
C HIS A 60 -0.13 7.76 -4.47
N LEU A 61 -0.75 6.66 -4.91
CA LEU A 61 -2.19 6.51 -5.11
C LEU A 61 -2.99 7.02 -3.89
N LEU A 62 -2.48 6.80 -2.68
CA LEU A 62 -3.20 7.14 -1.47
C LEU A 62 -3.08 8.60 -1.06
N ARG A 63 -2.29 9.42 -1.76
CA ARG A 63 -2.20 10.87 -1.49
C ARG A 63 -3.55 11.58 -1.67
N ARG A 64 -4.42 11.03 -2.52
CA ARG A 64 -5.78 11.57 -2.75
C ARG A 64 -6.77 11.21 -1.63
N PHE A 65 -6.36 10.37 -0.68
CA PHE A 65 -7.18 9.95 0.45
C PHE A 65 -6.58 10.49 1.74
N THR A 66 -7.46 10.87 2.66
CA THR A 66 -7.06 11.26 4.01
C THR A 66 -6.64 10.04 4.81
N ASN A 67 -5.76 10.24 5.80
CA ASN A 67 -5.38 9.16 6.72
C ASN A 67 -6.62 8.58 7.44
N GLN A 68 -7.64 9.39 7.70
CA GLN A 68 -8.89 8.96 8.34
C GLN A 68 -9.70 8.02 7.44
N GLU A 69 -9.84 8.31 6.14
CA GLU A 69 -10.48 7.42 5.16
C GLU A 69 -9.75 6.07 5.06
N ILE A 70 -8.42 6.07 5.20
CA ILE A 70 -7.62 4.84 5.18
C ILE A 70 -7.80 4.05 6.48
N CYS A 71 -7.80 4.72 7.63
CA CYS A 71 -8.00 4.10 8.95
C CYS A 71 -9.38 3.45 9.08
N SER A 72 -10.46 4.12 8.65
CA SER A 72 -11.82 3.58 8.72
C SER A 72 -11.98 2.28 7.91
N LYS A 73 -11.20 2.14 6.84
CA LYS A 73 -11.21 0.95 5.98
C LYS A 73 -10.43 -0.22 6.55
N VAL A 74 -9.38 0.03 7.33
CA VAL A 74 -8.74 -1.03 8.14
C VAL A 74 -9.68 -1.48 9.26
N GLN A 75 -10.35 -0.55 9.94
CA GLN A 75 -11.26 -0.86 11.04
C GLN A 75 -12.49 -1.67 10.61
N SER A 76 -12.95 -1.48 9.37
CA SER A 76 -14.04 -2.28 8.77
C SER A 76 -13.59 -3.64 8.22
N GLY A 77 -12.36 -4.08 8.50
CA GLY A 77 -11.88 -5.43 8.16
C GLY A 77 -11.75 -5.72 6.66
N GLY A 78 -11.77 -4.69 5.81
CA GLY A 78 -11.82 -4.87 4.36
C GLY A 78 -13.16 -5.38 3.82
N THR A 79 -14.19 -5.53 4.67
CA THR A 79 -15.55 -5.95 4.34
C THR A 79 -16.35 -4.85 3.62
N ALA A 80 -15.90 -3.60 3.74
CA ALA A 80 -16.51 -2.50 3.02
C ALA A 80 -16.37 -2.70 1.49
N ALA A 81 -17.45 -2.40 0.76
CA ALA A 81 -17.55 -2.47 -0.71
C ALA A 81 -16.24 -2.10 -1.42
N VAL A 82 -15.95 -2.82 -2.52
CA VAL A 82 -14.80 -2.64 -3.43
C VAL A 82 -14.39 -1.17 -3.41
N TRP A 83 -13.17 -0.91 -2.93
CA TRP A 83 -12.67 0.45 -2.78
C TRP A 83 -12.82 1.14 -4.13
N ASN A 84 -13.61 2.22 -4.17
CA ASN A 84 -13.87 2.93 -5.41
C ASN A 84 -12.58 3.68 -5.82
N PHE A 85 -11.99 3.24 -6.94
CA PHE A 85 -10.82 3.85 -7.56
C PHE A 85 -11.19 4.91 -8.63
N ASP A 86 -12.43 5.38 -8.70
CA ASP A 86 -12.86 6.39 -9.68
C ASP A 86 -12.27 7.77 -9.34
N LYS A 87 -11.93 7.99 -8.06
CA LYS A 87 -11.15 9.18 -7.62
C LYS A 87 -9.75 9.26 -8.25
N PHE A 88 -9.31 8.24 -8.99
CA PHE A 88 -7.97 8.18 -9.59
C PHE A 88 -7.91 8.63 -11.04
N HIS A 89 -9.03 9.03 -11.66
CA HIS A 89 -8.99 9.60 -13.00
C HIS A 89 -7.91 10.69 -13.08
N VAL A 90 -6.93 10.42 -13.94
CA VAL A 90 -5.94 11.38 -14.40
C VAL A 90 -6.61 12.04 -15.59
N THR A 91 -7.04 13.28 -15.44
CA THR A 91 -7.41 14.07 -16.61
C THR A 91 -6.16 14.17 -17.49
N PRO A 92 -6.23 13.78 -18.78
CA PRO A 92 -5.14 14.06 -19.69
C PRO A 92 -4.96 15.57 -19.72
N LYS A 93 -3.75 16.06 -19.46
CA LYS A 93 -3.45 17.46 -19.78
C LYS A 93 -3.47 17.58 -21.29
N GLN A 94 -4.36 18.42 -21.82
CA GLN A 94 -4.29 18.92 -23.20
C GLN A 94 -3.02 19.75 -23.39
#